data_AF-A0A0N5CP19-F1
#
_entry.id   AF-A0A0N5CP19-F1
#
_cell.length_a   1.000
_cell.length_b   1.000
_cell.length_c   1.000
_cell.angle_alpha   90.00
_cell.angle_beta   90.00
_cell.angle_gamma   90.00
#
_symmetry.space_group_name_H-M   'P 1'
#
loop_
_entity.id
_entity.type
_entity.pdbx_description
1 polymer ?
#
loop_
_entity_poly.entity_id
_entity_poly.type
_entity_poly.pdbx_seq_one_letter_code
_entity_poly.pdbx_strand_id
1 'polypeptide(L)' 'MYDRKSLMKLASYTYRLITKRFSTLFLALTVGAISVDLIVDKGGDYLFERYNQGKLWKHIKDKYTDDKSFTG' A
#
# COMPACT_ATOMS: atom_id res chain seq x y z
N MET A 1 -13.20 25.06 -4.01
CA MET A 1 -13.52 24.99 -5.45
C MET A 1 -12.20 24.94 -6.21
N TYR A 2 -11.82 23.78 -6.76
CA TYR A 2 -10.56 23.68 -7.54
C TYR A 2 -10.70 24.44 -8.86
N ASP A 3 -9.71 25.25 -9.21
CA ASP A 3 -9.68 25.97 -10.48
C ASP A 3 -9.44 24.98 -11.64
N ARG A 4 -10.33 24.99 -12.65
CA ARG A 4 -10.20 24.17 -13.86
C ARG A 4 -8.83 24.36 -14.52
N LYS A 5 -8.26 25.57 -14.45
CA LYS A 5 -6.95 25.86 -15.04
C LYS A 5 -5.81 25.14 -14.30
N SER A 6 -5.89 24.97 -12.97
CA SER A 6 -4.87 24.23 -12.23
C SER A 6 -4.92 22.73 -12.52
N LEU A 7 -6.12 22.17 -12.69
CA LEU A 7 -6.32 20.78 -13.12
C LEU A 7 -5.70 20.53 -14.51
N MET A 8 -5.96 21.41 -15.48
CA MET A 8 -5.39 21.30 -16.82
C MET A 8 -3.86 21.42 -16.82
N LYS A 9 -3.29 22.27 -15.96
CA LYS A 9 -1.84 22.37 -15.77
C LYS A 9 -1.27 21.06 -15.21
N LEU A 10 -1.87 20.51 -14.15
CA LEU A 10 -1.43 19.25 -13.55
C LEU A 10 -1.47 18.11 -14.58
N ALA A 11 -2.59 17.96 -15.30
CA ALA A 11 -2.72 16.94 -16.34
C ALA A 11 -1.66 17.10 -17.45
N SER A 12 -1.37 18.34 -17.87
CA SER A 12 -0.33 18.59 -18.87
C SER A 12 1.07 18.22 -18.36
N TYR A 13 1.38 18.50 -17.09
CA TYR A 13 2.65 18.10 -16.47
C TYR A 13 2.77 16.59 -16.35
N THR A 14 1.73 15.91 -15.84
CA THR A 14 1.69 14.44 -15.75
C THR A 14 1.87 13.79 -17.12
N TYR A 15 1.19 14.33 -18.15
CA TYR A 15 1.37 13.83 -19.52
C TYR A 15 2.82 13.97 -19.97
N ARG A 16 3.38 15.17 -19.88
CA ARG A 16 4.74 15.45 -20.38
C ARG A 16 5.83 14.64 -19.66
N LEU A 17 5.70 14.43 -18.36
CA LEU A 17 6.74 13.81 -17.53
C LEU A 17 6.60 12.29 -17.40
N ILE A 18 5.36 11.79 -17.32
CA ILE A 18 5.11 10.39 -16.97
C ILE A 18 4.60 9.61 -18.18
N THR A 19 3.50 10.06 -18.80
CA THR A 19 2.78 9.22 -19.77
C THR A 19 3.19 9.41 -21.23
N LYS A 20 3.88 10.50 -21.59
CA LYS A 20 4.26 10.82 -22.99
C LYS A 20 5.29 9.86 -23.58
N ARG A 21 6.22 9.33 -22.79
CA ARG A 21 7.23 8.37 -23.26
C ARG A 21 6.91 7.00 -22.66
N PHE A 22 6.97 5.95 -23.48
CA PHE A 22 6.66 4.60 -23.00
C PHE A 22 7.63 4.15 -21.90
N SER A 23 8.92 4.49 -21.99
CA SER A 23 9.91 4.13 -20.96
C SER A 23 9.59 4.73 -19.59
N THR A 24 9.19 6.00 -19.53
CA THR A 24 8.80 6.67 -18.28
C THR A 24 7.47 6.16 -17.76
N LEU A 25 6.52 5.88 -18.67
CA LEU A 25 5.23 5.29 -18.33
C LEU A 25 5.42 3.89 -17.73
N PHE A 26 6.22 3.05 -18.37
CA PHE A 26 6.54 1.71 -17.91
C PHE A 26 7.17 1.74 -16.51
N LEU A 27 8.19 2.57 -16.31
CA LEU A 27 8.81 2.75 -14.99
C LEU A 27 7.79 3.18 -13.93
N ALA A 28 6.95 4.17 -14.24
CA ALA A 28 5.94 4.66 -13.31
C ALA A 28 4.90 3.58 -12.96
N LEU A 29 4.49 2.75 -13.93
CA LEU A 29 3.57 1.64 -13.68
C LEU A 29 4.21 0.54 -12.86
N THR A 30 5.48 0.18 -13.11
CA THR A 30 6.19 -0.83 -12.32
C THR A 30 6.34 -0.40 -10.86
N VAL A 31 6.82 0.83 -10.63
CA VAL A 31 6.94 1.38 -9.27
C VAL A 31 5.57 1.53 -8.62
N GLY A 32 4.57 1.99 -9.38
CA GLY A 32 3.19 2.11 -8.93
C GLY A 32 2.60 0.78 -8.48
N ALA A 33 2.79 -0.28 -9.27
CA ALA A 33 2.29 -1.62 -8.94
C ALA A 33 2.89 -2.14 -7.63
N ILE A 34 4.21 -2.08 -7.48
CA ILE A 34 4.90 -2.52 -6.26
C ILE A 34 4.45 -1.70 -5.04
N SER A 35 4.28 -0.39 -5.22
CA SER A 35 3.86 0.50 -4.12
C SER A 35 2.42 0.22 -3.69
N VAL A 36 1.52 0.02 -4.65
CA VAL A 36 0.11 -0.28 -4.37
C VAL A 36 -0.02 -1.62 -3.69
N ASP A 37 0.67 -2.65 -4.16
CA ASP A 37 0.70 -3.99 -3.56
C ASP A 37 1.06 -3.91 -2.07
N LEU A 38 2.17 -3.25 -1.75
CA LEU A 38 2.63 -3.07 -0.37
C LEU A 38 1.63 -2.31 0.51
N ILE A 39 1.01 -1.25 -0.02
CA ILE A 39 0.07 -0.41 0.74
C ILE A 39 -1.25 -1.15 0.96
N VAL A 40 -1.77 -1.81 -0.07
CA VAL A 40 -3.04 -2.52 -0.02
C VAL A 40 -2.93 -3.72 0.91
N ASP A 41 -1.85 -4.50 0.83
CA ASP A 41 -1.65 -5.66 1.71
C ASP A 41 -1.52 -5.21 3.16
N LYS A 42 -0.58 -4.31 3.48
CA LYS A 42 -0.38 -3.84 4.86
C LYS A 42 -1.60 -3.11 5.42
N GLY A 43 -2.25 -2.30 4.59
CA GLY A 43 -3.47 -1.58 4.95
C GLY A 43 -4.63 -2.54 5.19
N GLY A 44 -4.78 -3.55 4.33
CA GLY A 44 -5.79 -4.60 4.43
C GLY A 44 -5.61 -5.42 5.70
N ASP A 45 -4.40 -5.90 5.97
CA ASP A 45 -4.06 -6.61 7.20
C ASP A 45 -4.35 -5.77 8.43
N TYR A 46 -3.93 -4.50 8.46
CA TYR A 46 -4.20 -3.60 9.56
C TYR A 46 -5.71 -3.44 9.82
N LEU A 47 -6.50 -3.20 8.77
CA LEU A 47 -7.95 -3.05 8.90
C LEU A 47 -8.61 -4.35 9.37
N PHE A 48 -8.22 -5.49 8.79
CA PHE A 48 -8.75 -6.80 9.12
C PHE A 48 -8.44 -7.17 10.58
N GLU A 49 -7.19 -6.99 11.00
CA GLU A 49 -6.76 -7.20 12.37
C GLU A 49 -7.51 -6.30 13.33
N ARG A 50 -7.60 -5.00 13.02
CA ARG A 50 -8.25 -4.01 13.88
C ARG A 50 -9.74 -4.31 14.07
N TYR A 51 -10.40 -4.83 13.04
CA TYR A 51 -11.78 -5.27 13.10
C TYR A 51 -11.97 -6.54 13.94
N ASN A 52 -11.00 -7.45 13.89
CA ASN A 52 -11.05 -8.75 14.54
C ASN A 52 -10.15 -8.86 15.79
N GLN A 53 -9.93 -7.74 16.48
CA GLN A 53 -9.13 -7.69 17.70
C GLN A 53 -9.62 -8.71 18.74
N GLY A 54 -8.68 -9.42 19.35
CA GLY A 54 -8.95 -10.51 20.30
C GLY A 54 -9.48 -11.82 19.70
N LYS A 55 -9.82 -11.89 18.40
CA LYS A 55 -10.32 -13.12 17.74
C LYS A 55 -9.24 -13.91 16.99
N LEU A 56 -8.24 -13.23 16.44
CA LEU A 56 -7.18 -13.89 15.68
C LEU A 56 -6.26 -14.67 16.61
N TRP A 57 -5.74 -15.79 16.10
CA TRP A 57 -4.73 -16.60 16.80
C TRP A 57 -3.58 -15.75 17.34
N LYS A 58 -3.02 -14.84 16.53
CA LYS A 58 -1.92 -13.95 16.96
C LYS A 58 -2.26 -13.03 18.14
N HIS A 59 -3.54 -12.81 18.46
CA HIS A 59 -3.96 -12.02 19.63
C HIS A 59 -4.09 -12.85 20.92
N ILE A 60 -4.16 -14.18 20.80
CA ILE A 60 -4.35 -15.10 21.93
C ILE A 60 -3.22 -16.15 22.06
N LYS A 61 -2.27 -16.14 21.12
CA LYS A 61 -1.20 -17.13 20.99
C LYS A 61 -0.34 -17.21 22.25
N ASP A 62 -0.09 -16.06 22.88
CA ASP A 62 0.66 -15.88 24.13
C ASP A 62 0.09 -16.70 25.29
N LYS A 63 -1.21 -17.03 25.27
CA LYS A 63 -1.85 -17.86 26.29
C LYS A 63 -1.54 -19.35 26.16
N TYR A 64 -1.06 -19.78 24.99
CA TYR A 64 -0.95 -21.20 24.64
C TYR A 64 0.43 -21.61 24.14
N THR A 65 1.32 -20.64 23.92
CA THR A 65 2.68 -20.89 23.43
C THR A 65 3.66 -20.14 24.32
N ASP A 66 4.65 -20.85 24.84
CA ASP A 66 5.75 -20.23 25.56
C ASP A 66 6.77 -19.76 24.51
N ASP A 67 6.86 -18.44 24.26
CA ASP A 67 7.73 -17.87 23.21
C ASP A 67 9.22 -18.22 23.40
N LYS A 68 9.60 -18.70 24.59
CA LYS A 68 10.97 -19.17 24.93
C LYS A 68 11.25 -20.61 24.51
N SER A 69 10.24 -21.39 24.12
CA SER A 69 10.40 -22.81 23.74
C SER A 69 11.03 -23.02 22.35
N PHE A 70 11.18 -21.95 21.55
CA PHE A 70 11.81 -21.95 20.23
C PHE A 70 13.12 -21.14 20.19
N THR A 71 13.80 -21.00 21.32
CA THR A 71 15.22 -20.61 21.32
C THR A 71 16.09 -21.86 21.27
N GLY A 72 16.26 -22.39 20.06
CA GLY A 72 17.34 -23.33 19.73
C GLY A 72 18.63 -22.58 19.44
#